data_AF-A0A0M8VF82-F1
#
_entry.id   AF-A0A0M8VF82-F1
#
_cell.length_a   1.000
_cell.length_b   1.000
_cell.length_c   1.000
_cell.angle_alpha   90.00
_cell.angle_beta   90.00
_cell.angle_gamma   90.00
#
_symmetry.space_group_name_H-M   'P 1'
#
loop_
_entity.id
_entity.type
_entity.pdbx_description
1 polymer ?
#
loop_
_entity_poly.entity_id
_entity_poly.type
_entity_poly.pdbx_seq_one_letter_code
_entity_poly.pdbx_strand_id
1 'polypeptide(L)' 'MLGDTHPDTLRSRNNLASAYRAAGDPGRAIPLLEATLAQREQVLGDTHPDTLRSRNNLASAYRAAGDPGRAIPL' A
#
# COMPACT_ATOMS: atom_id res chain seq x y z
N MET A 1 -0.05 -22.58 -6.60
CA MET A 1 0.71 -21.33 -6.76
C MET A 1 -0.25 -20.17 -6.54
N LEU A 2 0.03 -19.28 -5.59
CA LEU A 2 -0.74 -18.05 -5.45
C LEU A 2 -0.15 -17.02 -6.41
N GLY A 3 -0.94 -16.52 -7.36
CA GLY A 3 -0.49 -15.49 -8.31
C GLY A 3 -0.22 -14.15 -7.63
N ASP A 4 0.36 -13.20 -8.38
CA ASP A 4 0.68 -11.86 -7.89
C ASP A 4 -0.53 -11.04 -7.45
N THR A 5 -1.72 -11.40 -7.94
CA THR A 5 -3.00 -10.77 -7.61
C THR A 5 -3.77 -11.50 -6.51
N HIS A 6 -3.25 -12.63 -6.01
CA HIS A 6 -3.95 -13.39 -4.98
C HIS A 6 -4.06 -12.54 -3.69
N PRO A 7 -5.23 -12.49 -3.03
CA PRO A 7 -5.45 -11.65 -1.84
C PRO A 7 -4.39 -11.83 -0.75
N ASP A 8 -3.95 -13.08 -0.49
CA ASP A 8 -2.90 -13.37 0.48
C ASP A 8 -1.52 -12.83 0.07
N THR A 9 -1.19 -12.83 -1.22
CA THR A 9 0.04 -12.22 -1.74
C THR A 9 0.00 -10.71 -1.53
N LEU A 10 -1.13 -10.07 -1.85
CA LEU A 10 -1.33 -8.62 -1.64
C LEU A 10 -1.31 -8.24 -0.15
N ARG A 11 -1.86 -9.10 0.72
CA ARG A 11 -1.78 -8.92 2.18
C ARG A 11 -0.33 -8.98 2.65
N SER A 12 0.43 -9.94 2.16
CA SER A 12 1.84 -10.10 2.52
C SER A 12 2.70 -8.91 2.06
N ARG A 13 2.48 -8.41 0.83
CA ARG A 13 3.15 -7.19 0.34
C ARG A 13 2.82 -5.96 1.18
N ASN A 14 1.56 -5.78 1.57
CA ASN A 14 1.14 -4.68 2.45
C ASN A 14 1.81 -4.75 3.83
N ASN A 15 1.95 -5.95 4.39
CA ASN A 15 2.64 -6.17 5.65
C ASN A 15 4.13 -5.86 5.54
N LEU A 16 4.79 -6.28 4.46
CA LEU A 16 6.19 -5.95 4.19
C LEU A 16 6.41 -4.44 4.10
N ALA A 17 5.54 -3.72 3.39
CA ALA A 17 5.63 -2.27 3.31
C ALA A 17 5.43 -1.59 4.67
N SER A 18 4.50 -2.11 5.48
CA SER A 18 4.29 -1.62 6.85
C SER A 18 5.54 -1.82 7.72
N ALA A 19 6.26 -2.93 7.54
CA ALA A 19 7.52 -3.20 8.24
C ALA A 19 8.63 -2.21 7.81
N TYR A 20 8.77 -1.91 6.52
CA TYR A 20 9.71 -0.89 6.04
C TYR A 20 9.42 0.50 6.62
N ARG A 21 8.15 0.90 6.65
CA ARG A 21 7.73 2.17 7.27
C ARG A 21 8.09 2.20 8.76
N ALA A 22 7.82 1.11 9.49
CA ALA A 22 8.15 1.00 10.92
C ALA A 22 9.66 1.03 11.18
N ALA A 23 10.47 0.55 10.23
CA ALA A 23 11.93 0.62 10.26
C ALA A 23 12.49 2.00 9.87
N GLY A 24 11.63 3.00 9.59
CA GLY A 24 12.07 4.33 9.17
C GLY A 24 12.51 4.42 7.70
N ASP A 25 12.16 3.43 6.88
CA ASP A 25 12.46 3.40 5.43
C ASP A 25 11.16 3.52 4.61
N PRO A 26 10.53 4.70 4.57
CA PRO A 26 9.34 4.91 3.75
C PRO A 26 9.63 4.79 2.25
N GLY A 27 10.89 4.97 1.83
CA GLY A 27 11.30 4.86 0.42
C GLY A 27 11.09 3.45 -0.15
N ARG A 28 11.32 2.40 0.66
CA ARG A 28 10.99 1.01 0.28
C ARG A 28 9.51 0.66 0.47
N ALA A 29 8.82 1.33 1.39
CA ALA A 29 7.39 1.08 1.65
C ALA A 29 6.49 1.59 0.51
N ILE A 30 6.75 2.80 0.01
CA ILE A 30 5.93 3.48 -1.00
C ILE A 30 5.70 2.63 -2.27
N PRO A 31 6.73 2.14 -2.99
CA PRO A 31 6.51 1.41 -4.24
C PRO A 31 5.74 0.10 -4.04
N LEU A 32 5.92 -0.55 -2.89
CA LEU A 32 5.15 -1.74 -2.53
C LEU A 32 3.67 -1.42 -2.30
N LEU A 33 3.38 -0.29 -1.66
CA LEU A 33 2.02 0.16 -1.39
C LEU A 33 1.32 0.65 -2.66
N GLU A 34 2.01 1.38 -3.54
CA GLU A 34 1.49 1.79 -4.85
C GLU A 34 1.10 0.57 -5.69
N ALA A 35 2.01 -0.40 -5.84
CA ALA A 35 1.74 -1.62 -6.60
C ALA A 35 0.58 -2.43 -5.99
N THR A 36 0.55 -2.56 -4.66
CA THR A 36 -0.53 -3.28 -3.96
C THR A 36 -1.86 -2.56 -4.09
N LEU A 37 -1.88 -1.23 -4.07
CA LEU A 37 -3.09 -0.43 -4.25
C LEU A 37 -3.65 -0.62 -5.66
N ALA A 38 -2.83 -0.43 -6.69
CA ALA A 38 -3.26 -0.60 -8.08
C ALA A 38 -3.83 -2.00 -8.35
N GLN A 39 -3.20 -3.03 -7.80
CA GLN A 39 -3.70 -4.41 -7.90
C GLN A 39 -5.03 -4.61 -7.17
N ARG A 40 -5.22 -4.01 -5.99
CA ARG A 40 -6.48 -4.10 -5.24
C ARG A 40 -7.60 -3.32 -5.90
N GLU A 41 -7.33 -2.14 -6.46
CA GLU A 41 -8.31 -1.38 -7.25
C GLU A 41 -8.78 -2.20 -8.45
N GLN A 42 -7.86 -2.83 -9.18
CA GLN A 42 -8.21 -3.67 -10.34
C GLN A 42 -9.01 -4.92 -9.97
N VAL A 43 -8.68 -5.60 -8.86
CA VAL A 43 -9.27 -6.89 -8.50
C VAL A 43 -10.53 -6.77 -7.62
N LEU A 44 -10.54 -5.81 -6.70
CA LEU A 44 -11.55 -5.68 -5.64
C LEU A 44 -12.40 -4.41 -5.81
N GLY A 45 -11.93 -3.43 -6.59
CA GLY A 45 -12.54 -2.12 -6.72
C GLY A 45 -12.13 -1.15 -5.61
N ASP A 46 -12.40 0.13 -5.87
CA ASP A 46 -11.95 1.29 -5.09
C ASP A 46 -12.55 1.38 -3.69
N THR A 47 -13.75 0.85 -3.49
CA THR A 47 -14.50 0.94 -2.24
C THR A 47 -14.31 -0.27 -1.34
N HIS A 48 -13.61 -1.30 -1.80
CA HIS A 48 -13.40 -2.51 -1.03
C HIS A 48 -12.54 -2.20 0.21
N PRO A 49 -12.85 -2.77 1.40
CA PRO A 49 -12.12 -2.49 2.63
C PRO A 49 -10.60 -2.66 2.54
N ASP A 50 -10.14 -3.66 1.79
CA ASP A 50 -8.70 -3.87 1.59
C ASP A 50 -8.03 -2.80 0.71
N THR A 51 -8.76 -2.24 -0.25
CA THR A 51 -8.30 -1.15 -1.10
C THR A 51 -8.19 0.13 -0.26
N LEU A 52 -9.21 0.45 0.53
CA LEU A 52 -9.21 1.59 1.45
C LEU A 52 -8.07 1.48 2.49
N ARG A 53 -7.80 0.27 3.00
CA ARG A 53 -6.67 0.03 3.89
C ARG A 53 -5.31 0.26 3.20
N SER A 54 -5.16 -0.14 1.93
CA SER A 54 -3.97 0.20 1.14
C SER A 54 -3.79 1.71 0.98
N ARG A 55 -4.87 2.44 0.64
CA ARG A 55 -4.83 3.91 0.49
C ARG A 55 -4.37 4.58 1.78
N ASN A 56 -4.94 4.20 2.92
CA ASN A 56 -4.52 4.72 4.22
C ASN A 56 -3.04 4.44 4.52
N ASN A 57 -2.56 3.22 4.24
CA ASN A 57 -1.16 2.86 4.45
C ASN A 57 -0.21 3.66 3.56
N LEU A 58 -0.57 3.87 2.29
CA LEU A 58 0.20 4.65 1.33
C LEU A 58 0.24 6.14 1.74
N ALA A 59 -0.89 6.72 2.15
CA ALA A 59 -0.96 8.08 2.65
C ALA A 59 -0.06 8.28 3.89
N SER A 60 -0.06 7.30 4.81
CA SER A 60 0.83 7.32 5.96
C SER A 60 2.31 7.19 5.58
N ALA A 61 2.65 6.39 4.57
CA ALA A 61 4.01 6.27 4.07
C ALA A 61 4.50 7.60 3.43
N TYR A 62 3.66 8.27 2.65
CA TYR A 62 3.97 9.59 2.09
C TYR A 62 4.18 10.65 3.16
N ARG A 63 3.34 10.68 4.19
CA ARG A 63 3.56 11.58 5.34
C ARG A 63 4.88 11.29 6.05
N ALA A 64 5.25 10.03 6.24
CA ALA A 64 6.52 9.64 6.86
C ALA A 64 7.74 10.01 5.98
N ALA A 65 7.57 10.04 4.66
CA ALA A 65 8.59 10.51 3.71
C ALA A 65 8.69 12.04 3.62
N GLY A 66 7.86 12.79 4.35
CA GLY A 66 7.83 14.25 4.27
C GLY A 66 7.13 14.80 3.03
N ASP A 67 6.31 14.00 2.34
CA ASP A 67 5.57 14.39 1.12
C ASP A 67 4.05 14.30 1.34
N PRO A 68 3.45 15.20 2.13
CA PRO A 68 2.01 15.19 2.37
C PRO A 68 1.18 15.49 1.11
N GLY A 69 1.77 16.11 0.08
CA GLY A 69 1.08 16.43 -1.17
C GLY A 69 0.59 15.18 -1.89
N ARG A 70 1.38 14.11 -1.86
CA ARG A 70 1.00 12.80 -2.40
C ARG A 70 0.06 12.00 -1.48
N ALA A 71 -0.08 12.38 -0.22
CA ALA A 71 -0.98 11.73 0.74
C ALA A 71 -2.43 12.20 0.64
N ILE A 72 -2.65 13.48 0.31
CA ILE A 72 -3.99 14.11 0.25
C ILE A 72 -4.97 13.45 -0.75
N PRO A 73 -4.55 13.02 -1.96
CA PRO A 73 -5.49 12.47 -2.94
C PRO A 73 -5.86 10.99 -2.73
N LEU A 74 -5.34 10.34 -1.68
CA LEU A 74 -5.58 8.92 -1.36
C LEU A 74 -6.75 8.73 -0.40
#